data_AF-A0A967FKR9-F1
#
_entry.id   AF-A0A967FKR9-F1
#
_cell.length_a   1.000
_cell.length_b   1.000
_cell.length_c   1.000
_cell.angle_alpha   90.00
_cell.angle_beta   90.00
_cell.angle_gamma   90.00
#
_symmetry.space_group_name_H-M   'P 1'
#
loop_
_entity.id
_entity.type
_entity.pdbx_description
1 polymer ?
#
loop_
_entity_poly.entity_id
_entity_poly.type
_entity_poly.pdbx_seq_one_letter_code
_entity_poly.pdbx_strand_id
1 'polypeptide(L)'
;MTLVQELSQFVVKASFEDLSEAARQALKIRVLDSLGCAIGALEVEDPRSVADRGAPIRMVRAQLADFGGAAHCTLIGGGKTAPDRAAFYNGALVRYLDFNDSYLAKGETCHPSDN
;
A
#
# COMPACT_ATOMS: atom_id res chain seq x y z
N MET A 1 1.24 33.63 1.01
CA MET A 1 1.84 32.33 1.39
C MET A 1 2.43 31.71 0.13
N THR A 2 3.39 30.82 0.27
CA THR A 2 3.81 29.96 -0.84
C THR A 2 2.81 28.80 -0.99
N LEU A 3 2.75 28.17 -2.17
CA LEU A 3 1.90 26.99 -2.39
C LEU A 3 2.19 25.86 -1.39
N VAL A 4 3.46 25.66 -1.02
CA VAL A 4 3.86 24.65 -0.01
C VAL A 4 3.29 24.99 1.37
N GLN A 5 3.26 26.28 1.74
CA GLN A 5 2.63 26.72 2.98
C GLN A 5 1.11 26.51 2.96
N GLU A 6 0.46 26.75 1.82
CA GLU A 6 -0.99 26.54 1.64
C GLU A 6 -1.34 25.06 1.77
N LEU A 7 -0.59 24.18 1.10
CA LEU A 7 -0.77 22.74 1.19
C LEU A 7 -0.53 22.22 2.62
N SER A 8 0.53 22.68 3.28
CA SER A 8 0.82 22.32 4.67
C SER A 8 -0.33 22.72 5.61
N GLN A 9 -0.87 23.92 5.46
CA GLN A 9 -2.02 24.36 6.25
C GLN A 9 -3.28 23.55 5.97
N PHE A 10 -3.52 23.17 4.71
CA PHE A 10 -4.62 22.29 4.35
C PHE A 10 -4.50 20.93 5.05
N VAL A 11 -3.34 20.26 4.94
CA VAL A 11 -3.11 18.93 5.53
C VAL A 11 -3.26 18.96 7.06
N VAL A 12 -2.71 19.96 7.73
CA VAL A 12 -2.76 20.06 9.21
C VAL A 12 -4.18 20.34 9.73
N LYS A 13 -5.02 21.02 8.93
CA LYS A 13 -6.41 21.34 9.32
C LYS A 13 -7.41 20.26 8.96
N ALA A 14 -7.07 19.35 8.05
CA ALA A 14 -7.98 18.34 7.58
C ALA A 14 -8.36 17.35 8.71
N SER A 15 -9.65 17.04 8.79
CA SER A 15 -10.22 16.08 9.73
C SER A 15 -11.10 15.06 9.00
N PHE A 16 -11.40 13.94 9.67
CA PHE A 16 -12.32 12.94 9.11
C PHE A 16 -13.75 13.51 8.98
N GLU A 17 -14.08 14.48 9.83
CA GLU A 17 -15.34 15.21 9.87
C GLU A 17 -15.56 16.06 8.60
N ASP A 18 -14.49 16.54 7.97
CA ASP A 18 -14.53 17.33 6.73
C ASP A 18 -14.87 16.47 5.49
N LEU A 19 -14.77 15.14 5.59
CA LEU A 19 -15.07 14.23 4.49
C LEU A 19 -16.58 14.12 4.24
N SER A 20 -17.00 14.27 2.98
CA SER A 20 -18.36 13.95 2.56
C SER A 20 -18.66 12.47 2.76
N GLU A 21 -19.95 12.11 2.88
CA GLU A 21 -20.37 10.72 3.02
C GLU A 21 -19.89 9.85 1.84
N ALA A 22 -19.93 10.42 0.62
CA ALA A 22 -19.41 9.76 -0.57
C ALA A 22 -17.89 9.52 -0.49
N ALA A 23 -17.11 10.48 0.02
CA ALA A 23 -15.67 10.32 0.22
C ALA A 23 -15.35 9.25 1.28
N ARG A 24 -16.10 9.22 2.38
CA ARG A 24 -15.96 8.17 3.42
C ARG A 24 -16.29 6.79 2.89
N GLN A 25 -17.32 6.67 2.05
CA GLN A 25 -17.65 5.40 1.41
C GLN A 25 -16.56 4.96 0.43
N ALA A 26 -16.07 5.88 -0.40
CA ALA A 26 -14.96 5.61 -1.32
C ALA A 26 -13.69 5.18 -0.58
N LEU A 27 -13.34 5.84 0.53
CA LEU A 27 -12.21 5.45 1.38
C LEU A 27 -12.30 3.98 1.81
N LYS A 28 -13.45 3.55 2.34
CA LYS A 28 -13.66 2.15 2.79
C LYS A 28 -13.50 1.16 1.63
N ILE A 29 -14.04 1.50 0.46
CA ILE A 29 -13.91 0.68 -0.74
C ILE A 29 -12.44 0.52 -1.14
N ARG A 30 -11.66 1.61 -1.14
CA ARG A 30 -10.24 1.58 -1.51
C ARG A 30 -9.37 0.82 -0.53
N VAL A 31 -9.67 0.90 0.77
CA VAL A 31 -9.01 0.06 1.77
C VAL A 31 -9.29 -1.42 1.53
N LEU A 32 -10.55 -1.78 1.26
CA LEU A 32 -10.93 -3.18 0.99
C LEU A 32 -10.30 -3.71 -0.31
N ASP A 33 -10.31 -2.90 -1.36
CA ASP A 33 -9.69 -3.18 -2.66
C ASP A 33 -8.18 -3.44 -2.54
N SER A 34 -7.48 -2.58 -1.79
CA SER A 34 -6.03 -2.71 -1.53
C SER A 34 -5.71 -4.00 -0.77
N LEU A 35 -6.51 -4.35 0.24
CA LEU A 35 -6.36 -5.62 0.95
C LEU A 35 -6.60 -6.82 0.03
N GLY A 36 -7.59 -6.74 -0.87
CA GLY A 36 -7.85 -7.77 -1.88
C GLY A 36 -6.66 -7.98 -2.81
N CYS A 37 -6.09 -6.89 -3.33
CA CYS A 37 -4.89 -6.93 -4.18
C CYS A 37 -3.70 -7.56 -3.44
N ALA A 38 -3.45 -7.12 -2.20
CA ALA A 38 -2.36 -7.65 -1.38
C ALA A 38 -2.52 -9.15 -1.09
N ILE A 39 -3.73 -9.62 -0.81
CA ILE A 39 -4.02 -11.05 -0.61
C ILE A 39 -3.79 -11.84 -1.91
N GLY A 40 -4.24 -11.33 -3.06
CA GLY A 40 -3.99 -11.96 -4.35
C GLY A 40 -2.49 -12.06 -4.67
N ALA A 41 -1.69 -11.09 -4.23
CA ALA A 41 -0.24 -11.11 -4.38
C ALA A 41 0.47 -12.15 -3.48
N LEU A 42 -0.15 -12.56 -2.36
CA LEU A 42 0.40 -13.60 -1.48
C LEU A 42 0.33 -15.00 -2.10
N GLU A 43 -0.68 -15.31 -2.89
CA GLU A 43 -0.83 -16.65 -3.52
C GLU A 43 0.32 -16.98 -4.47
N VAL A 44 1.04 -15.94 -4.93
CA VAL A 44 2.20 -16.08 -5.81
C VAL A 44 3.52 -16.32 -5.06
N GLU A 45 3.49 -16.35 -3.72
CA GLU A 45 4.61 -16.79 -2.88
C GLU A 45 4.76 -18.33 -2.82
N ASP A 46 3.79 -19.14 -3.28
CA ASP A 46 3.91 -20.62 -3.21
C ASP A 46 5.08 -21.12 -4.08
N PRO A 47 6.15 -21.69 -3.48
CA PRO A 47 7.31 -22.18 -4.22
C PRO A 47 7.01 -23.39 -5.11
N ARG A 48 5.81 -23.98 -5.03
CA ARG A 48 5.33 -25.06 -5.90
C ARG A 48 4.61 -24.54 -7.15
N SER A 49 4.36 -23.23 -7.25
CA SER A 49 3.82 -22.60 -8.45
C SER A 49 4.86 -22.69 -9.58
N VAL A 50 4.50 -23.37 -10.67
CA VAL A 50 5.36 -23.62 -11.86
C VAL A 50 5.70 -22.33 -12.62
N ALA A 51 4.99 -21.24 -12.32
CA ALA A 51 5.28 -19.93 -12.89
C ALA A 51 5.91 -19.07 -11.80
N ASP A 52 7.07 -18.48 -12.10
CA ASP A 52 7.86 -17.58 -11.24
C ASP A 52 7.18 -16.22 -11.01
N ARG A 53 5.86 -16.22 -10.94
CA ARG A 53 4.97 -15.07 -10.95
C ARG A 53 5.00 -14.28 -9.64
N GLY A 54 5.89 -14.57 -8.69
CA GLY A 54 5.96 -13.92 -7.37
C GLY A 54 7.37 -13.57 -6.90
N ALA A 55 8.38 -13.70 -7.77
CA ALA A 55 9.78 -13.49 -7.39
C ALA A 55 10.04 -12.13 -6.71
N PRO A 56 9.53 -10.98 -7.21
CA PRO A 56 9.80 -9.69 -6.58
C PRO A 56 9.34 -9.60 -5.13
N ILE A 57 8.13 -10.08 -4.81
CA ILE A 57 7.58 -10.04 -3.44
C ILE A 57 8.42 -10.92 -2.49
N ARG A 58 8.80 -12.12 -2.93
CA ARG A 58 9.68 -13.00 -2.14
C ARG A 58 11.05 -12.37 -1.91
N MET A 59 11.61 -11.68 -2.92
CA MET A 59 12.88 -10.97 -2.80
C MET A 59 12.81 -9.82 -1.80
N VAL A 60 11.73 -9.03 -1.83
CA VAL A 60 11.49 -7.98 -0.82
C VAL A 60 11.37 -8.60 0.57
N ARG A 61 10.61 -9.68 0.73
CA ARG A 61 10.48 -10.37 2.02
C ARG A 61 11.82 -10.89 2.55
N ALA A 62 12.64 -11.47 1.67
CA ALA A 62 13.98 -11.93 2.02
C ALA A 62 14.91 -10.78 2.44
N GLN A 63 14.88 -9.65 1.73
CA GLN A 63 15.64 -8.45 2.09
C GLN A 63 15.22 -7.91 3.47
N LEU A 64 13.92 -7.90 3.75
CA LEU A 64 13.40 -7.47 5.06
C LEU A 64 13.93 -8.36 6.19
N ALA A 65 13.99 -9.68 5.98
CA ALA A 65 14.54 -10.61 6.96
C ALA A 65 16.05 -10.42 7.16
N ASP A 66 16.80 -10.22 6.07
CA ASP A 66 18.25 -9.95 6.09
C ASP A 66 18.58 -8.66 6.86
N PHE A 67 17.85 -7.58 6.56
CA PHE A 67 18.11 -6.30 7.20
C PHE A 67 17.54 -6.22 8.63
N GLY A 68 16.64 -7.12 9.03
CA GLY A 68 16.02 -7.18 10.37
C GLY A 68 15.06 -6.02 10.70
N GLY A 69 15.00 -5.63 11.98
CA GLY A 69 14.17 -4.53 12.48
C GLY A 69 13.31 -4.91 13.69
N ALA A 70 13.01 -3.93 14.54
CA ALA A 70 12.15 -4.15 15.71
C ALA A 70 10.70 -4.44 15.28
N ALA A 71 10.08 -5.46 15.89
CA ALA A 71 8.79 -6.01 15.49
C ALA A 71 7.57 -5.14 15.89
N HIS A 72 7.50 -3.90 15.38
CA HIS A 72 6.46 -2.93 15.72
C HIS A 72 5.21 -3.02 14.83
N CYS A 73 5.38 -3.33 13.54
CA CYS A 73 4.29 -3.33 12.56
C CYS A 73 4.15 -4.71 11.90
N THR A 74 2.92 -5.06 11.54
CA THR A 74 2.56 -6.36 10.94
C THR A 74 2.77 -6.35 9.43
N LEU A 75 3.25 -7.47 8.90
CA LEU A 75 3.26 -7.76 7.47
C LEU A 75 1.95 -8.48 7.08
N ILE A 76 1.34 -8.07 5.97
CA ILE A 76 0.25 -8.83 5.35
C ILE A 76 0.83 -10.20 4.94
N GLY A 77 0.16 -11.30 5.29
CA GLY A 77 0.72 -12.65 5.10
C GLY A 77 1.66 -13.12 6.22
N GLY A 78 1.82 -12.34 7.29
CA GLY A 78 2.39 -12.78 8.57
C GLY A 78 3.84 -12.34 8.81
N GLY A 79 4.17 -12.20 10.09
CA GLY A 79 5.43 -11.63 10.57
C GLY A 79 5.29 -10.17 10.99
N LYS A 80 6.38 -9.61 11.55
CA LYS A 80 6.46 -8.23 11.99
C LYS A 80 7.86 -7.66 11.76
N THR A 81 7.95 -6.35 11.53
CA THR A 81 9.21 -5.61 11.35
C THR A 81 9.04 -4.12 11.69
N ALA A 82 10.04 -3.30 11.39
CA ALA A 82 10.01 -1.85 11.57
C ALA A 82 8.96 -1.18 10.66
N PRO A 83 8.40 -0.02 11.06
CA PRO A 83 7.27 0.61 10.34
C PRO A 83 7.52 0.92 8.87
N ASP A 84 8.70 1.46 8.54
CA ASP A 84 9.13 1.79 7.18
C ASP A 84 9.16 0.56 6.26
N ARG A 85 9.66 -0.55 6.78
CA ARG A 85 9.76 -1.83 6.06
C ARG A 85 8.41 -2.51 5.91
N ALA A 86 7.57 -2.44 6.93
CA ALA A 86 6.22 -2.95 6.85
C ALA A 86 5.40 -2.17 5.80
N ALA A 87 5.54 -0.84 5.75
CA ALA A 87 4.94 -0.02 4.71
C ALA A 87 5.44 -0.42 3.31
N PHE A 88 6.76 -0.57 3.13
CA PHE A 88 7.35 -0.98 1.85
C PHE A 88 6.84 -2.33 1.35
N TYR A 89 6.85 -3.37 2.19
CA TYR A 89 6.39 -4.70 1.80
C TYR A 89 4.88 -4.76 1.57
N ASN A 90 4.08 -4.16 2.45
CA ASN A 90 2.63 -4.16 2.29
C ASN A 90 2.21 -3.35 1.04
N GLY A 91 2.84 -2.21 0.76
CA GLY A 91 2.61 -1.44 -0.46
C GLY A 91 3.02 -2.22 -1.71
N ALA A 92 4.16 -2.92 -1.67
CA ALA A 92 4.58 -3.80 -2.77
C ALA A 92 3.55 -4.90 -3.06
N LEU A 93 2.95 -5.51 -2.03
CA LEU A 93 1.86 -6.48 -2.19
C LEU A 93 0.63 -5.86 -2.87
N VAL A 94 0.20 -4.67 -2.42
CA VAL A 94 -0.96 -3.96 -3.02
C VAL A 94 -0.71 -3.72 -4.51
N ARG A 95 0.51 -3.32 -4.88
CA ARG A 95 0.84 -2.97 -6.26
C ARG A 95 1.15 -4.17 -7.17
N TYR A 96 1.50 -5.31 -6.61
CA TYR A 96 2.16 -6.38 -7.37
C TYR A 96 1.40 -6.85 -8.61
N LEU A 97 0.09 -6.99 -8.49
CA LEU A 97 -0.78 -7.47 -9.57
C LEU A 97 -1.20 -6.37 -10.55
N ASP A 98 -0.86 -5.11 -10.26
CA ASP A 98 -1.31 -3.91 -10.97
C ASP A 98 -2.84 -3.86 -11.12
N PHE A 99 -3.55 -4.36 -10.10
CA PHE A 99 -5.00 -4.46 -10.04
C PHE A 99 -5.64 -3.48 -9.04
N ASN A 100 -4.81 -2.70 -8.36
CA ASN A 100 -5.22 -1.68 -7.43
C ASN A 100 -5.81 -0.45 -8.15
N ASP A 101 -6.48 0.37 -7.36
CA ASP A 101 -7.20 1.56 -7.81
C ASP A 101 -6.43 2.47 -8.78
N SER A 102 -7.17 3.19 -9.62
CA SER A 102 -6.62 4.23 -10.50
C SER A 102 -7.38 5.53 -10.32
N TYR A 103 -6.64 6.62 -10.18
CA TYR A 103 -7.15 7.98 -10.24
C TYR A 103 -6.67 8.65 -11.53
N LEU A 104 -7.62 9.14 -12.32
CA LEU A 104 -7.36 9.84 -13.57
C LEU A 104 -7.30 11.33 -13.30
N ALA A 105 -6.10 11.86 -13.18
CA ALA A 105 -5.90 13.31 -13.12
C ALA A 105 -5.71 13.88 -14.53
N LYS A 106 -5.59 15.21 -14.62
CA LYS A 106 -5.48 15.88 -15.92
C LYS A 106 -4.11 15.58 -16.55
N GLY A 107 -4.07 14.61 -17.46
CA GLY A 107 -2.87 14.23 -18.21
C GLY A 107 -2.03 13.14 -17.54
N GLU A 108 -2.52 12.53 -16.46
CA GLU A 108 -1.81 11.47 -15.74
C GLU A 108 -2.79 10.47 -15.12
N THR A 109 -2.30 9.26 -14.91
CA THR A 109 -2.96 8.22 -14.12
C THR A 109 -2.07 7.90 -12.94
N CYS A 110 -2.63 7.87 -11.74
CA CYS A 110 -1.91 7.46 -10.54
C CYS A 110 -2.67 6.37 -9.78
N HIS A 111 -1.95 5.63 -8.95
CA HIS A 111 -2.50 4.65 -8.04
C HIS A 111 -2.27 5.18 -6.62
N PRO A 112 -3.24 5.84 -5.99
CA PRO A 112 -3.00 6.56 -4.75
C PRO A 112 -3.01 5.66 -3.51
N SER A 113 -3.64 4.48 -3.57
CA SER A 113 -3.83 3.64 -2.37
C SER A 113 -2.60 2.81 -1.97
N ASP A 114 -1.53 2.78 -2.79
CA ASP A 114 -0.25 2.12 -2.50
C ASP A 114 0.87 3.09 -2.05
N ASN A 115 0.55 4.39 -1.89
CA ASN A 115 1.47 5.46 -1.46
C ASN A 115 1.33 5.84 0.02
#